data_AF-X1L628-F1
#
_entry.id   AF-X1L628-F1
#
_cell.length_a   1.000
_cell.length_b   1.000
_cell.length_c   1.000
_cell.angle_alpha   90.00
_cell.angle_beta   90.00
_cell.angle_gamma   90.00
#
_symmetry.space_group_name_H-M   'P 1'
#
loop_
_entity.id
_entity.type
_entity.pdbx_description
1 polymer ?
#
loop_
_entity_poly.entity_id
_entity_poly.type
_entity_poly.pdbx_seq_one_letter_code
_entity_poly.pdbx_strand_id
1 'polypeptide(L)'
;MDLNSLIQRVDQLLDLGRKVLATRQRDEDDEWIDSSKLKGFRSAVLSFIEMVYGPKHTHYTEFDNSVKGDSPSAAKAGNAILEAIRDEIAGGWLFSVKGLVTAEIFADFLEMAEYLLSQDYKDPAT
;
A
#
# COMPACT_ATOMS: atom_id res chain seq x y z
N MET A 1 6.92 -12.48 1.35
CA MET A 1 5.46 -12.66 1.14
C MET A 1 5.26 -12.97 -0.32
N ASP A 2 4.47 -13.99 -0.65
CA ASP A 2 4.13 -14.32 -2.04
C ASP A 2 3.10 -13.31 -2.57
N LEU A 3 3.15 -12.99 -3.87
CA LEU A 3 2.19 -12.14 -4.58
C LEU A 3 0.76 -12.61 -4.34
N ASN A 4 0.49 -13.92 -4.45
CA ASN A 4 -0.85 -14.45 -4.25
C ASN A 4 -1.35 -14.24 -2.81
N SER A 5 -0.44 -14.32 -1.83
CA SER A 5 -0.78 -14.07 -0.43
C SER A 5 -1.16 -12.60 -0.17
N LEU A 6 -0.54 -11.66 -0.90
CA LEU A 6 -0.91 -10.24 -0.83
C LEU A 6 -2.28 -9.99 -1.47
N ILE A 7 -2.52 -10.55 -2.66
CA ILE A 7 -3.82 -10.43 -3.34
C ILE A 7 -4.93 -11.02 -2.47
N GLN A 8 -4.71 -12.22 -1.92
CA GLN A 8 -5.66 -12.87 -1.01
C GLN A 8 -5.94 -12.00 0.23
N ARG A 9 -4.90 -11.34 0.77
CA ARG A 9 -5.08 -10.44 1.90
C ARG A 9 -5.93 -9.22 1.53
N VAL A 10 -5.71 -8.62 0.36
CA VAL A 10 -6.55 -7.52 -0.12
C VAL A 10 -7.99 -7.97 -0.33
N ASP A 11 -8.20 -9.17 -0.89
CA ASP A 11 -9.54 -9.74 -1.07
C ASP A 11 -10.30 -9.92 0.25
N GLN A 12 -9.61 -10.36 1.31
CA GLN A 12 -10.18 -10.43 2.66
C GLN A 12 -10.56 -9.05 3.21
N LEU A 13 -9.73 -8.03 2.96
CA LEU A 13 -10.00 -6.66 3.38
C LEU A 13 -11.18 -6.05 2.61
N LEU A 14 -11.29 -6.32 1.31
CA LEU A 14 -12.44 -5.93 0.49
C LEU A 14 -13.74 -6.58 1.01
N ASP A 15 -13.71 -7.87 1.35
CA ASP A 15 -14.86 -8.54 1.96
C ASP A 15 -15.24 -7.91 3.30
N LEU A 16 -14.26 -7.55 4.13
CA LEU A 16 -14.49 -6.83 5.38
C LEU A 16 -15.17 -5.47 5.14
N GLY A 17 -14.68 -4.69 4.17
CA GLY A 17 -15.28 -3.40 3.82
C GLY A 17 -16.70 -3.54 3.24
N ARG A 18 -16.98 -4.59 2.47
CA ARG A 18 -18.34 -4.92 2.00
C ARG A 18 -19.27 -5.29 3.17
N LYS A 19 -18.79 -6.06 4.15
CA LYS A 19 -19.53 -6.37 5.38
C LYS A 19 -19.84 -5.13 6.22
N VAL A 20 -18.92 -4.17 6.25
CA VAL A 20 -19.16 -2.86 6.87
C VAL A 20 -20.27 -2.11 6.11
N LEU A 21 -20.20 -2.03 4.78
CA LEU A 21 -21.25 -1.40 3.98
C LEU A 21 -22.62 -2.07 4.15
N ALA A 22 -22.66 -3.38 4.37
CA ALA A 22 -23.90 -4.11 4.62
C ALA A 22 -24.56 -3.74 5.96
N THR A 23 -23.88 -3.03 6.86
CA THR A 23 -24.47 -2.50 8.10
C THR A 23 -25.16 -1.16 7.94
N ARG A 24 -25.26 -0.67 6.69
CA ARG A 24 -25.92 0.57 6.33
C ARG A 24 -27.34 0.64 6.90
N GLN A 25 -27.59 1.72 7.61
CA GLN A 25 -28.88 2.13 8.12
C GLN A 25 -29.19 3.52 7.54
N ARG A 26 -30.48 3.82 7.43
CA ARG A 26 -30.98 5.08 6.88
C ARG A 26 -32.26 5.46 7.61
N ASP A 27 -32.40 6.73 7.95
CA ASP A 27 -33.67 7.36 8.30
C ASP A 27 -34.04 8.43 7.25
N GLU A 28 -34.96 9.34 7.58
CA GLU A 28 -35.45 10.34 6.61
C GLU A 28 -34.36 11.35 6.19
N ASP A 29 -33.42 11.68 7.07
CA ASP A 29 -32.44 12.75 6.87
C ASP A 29 -30.98 12.27 6.86
N ASP A 30 -30.71 11.09 7.46
CA ASP A 30 -29.36 10.59 7.71
C ASP A 30 -29.15 9.14 7.25
N GLU A 31 -27.88 8.84 6.98
CA GLU A 31 -27.43 7.51 6.58
C GLU A 31 -26.07 7.20 7.23
N TRP A 32 -26.02 6.12 8.00
CA TRP A 32 -24.83 5.70 8.74
C TRP A 32 -24.57 4.20 8.59
N ILE A 33 -23.39 3.77 8.98
CA ILE A 33 -22.98 2.38 9.09
C ILE A 33 -22.48 2.09 10.52
N ASP A 34 -22.24 0.83 10.84
CA ASP A 34 -21.68 0.44 12.13
C ASP A 34 -20.27 1.01 12.32
N SER A 35 -20.17 2.03 13.17
CA SER A 35 -18.92 2.76 13.43
C SER A 35 -17.83 1.87 14.05
N SER A 36 -18.19 0.83 14.81
CA SER A 36 -17.23 -0.08 15.41
C SER A 36 -16.61 -1.00 14.37
N LYS A 37 -17.44 -1.56 13.48
CA LYS A 37 -16.95 -2.38 12.36
C LYS A 37 -16.13 -1.56 11.38
N LEU A 38 -16.52 -0.31 11.12
CA LEU A 38 -15.74 0.58 10.28
C LEU A 38 -14.36 0.89 10.87
N LYS A 39 -14.26 1.14 12.19
CA LYS A 39 -12.96 1.34 12.86
C LYS A 39 -12.06 0.10 12.75
N GLY A 40 -12.64 -1.10 12.92
CA GLY A 40 -11.92 -2.36 12.73
C GLY A 40 -11.40 -2.52 11.31
N PHE A 41 -12.25 -2.24 10.31
CA PHE A 41 -11.85 -2.21 8.90
C PHE A 41 -10.73 -1.19 8.65
N ARG A 42 -10.90 0.05 9.12
CA ARG A 42 -9.91 1.11 8.94
C ARG A 42 -8.54 0.72 9.51
N SER A 43 -8.51 0.21 10.74
CA SER A 43 -7.26 -0.22 11.39
C SER A 43 -6.58 -1.36 10.62
N ALA A 44 -7.34 -2.36 10.18
CA ALA A 44 -6.81 -3.49 9.43
C ALA A 44 -6.21 -3.08 8.07
N VAL A 45 -6.84 -2.12 7.39
CA VAL A 45 -6.36 -1.63 6.10
C VAL A 45 -5.14 -0.72 6.26
N LEU A 46 -5.15 0.23 7.20
CA LEU A 46 -3.99 1.10 7.43
C LEU A 46 -2.74 0.29 7.78
N SER A 47 -2.87 -0.72 8.65
CA SER A 47 -1.76 -1.62 8.99
C SER A 47 -1.26 -2.40 7.76
N PHE A 48 -2.17 -2.83 6.87
CA PHE A 48 -1.79 -3.51 5.63
C PHE A 48 -1.05 -2.57 4.67
N ILE A 49 -1.58 -1.36 4.42
CA ILE A 49 -0.95 -0.40 3.52
C ILE A 49 0.43 0.01 4.06
N GLU A 50 0.54 0.25 5.36
CA GLU A 50 1.82 0.55 6.01
C GLU A 50 2.83 -0.58 5.81
N MET A 51 2.43 -1.84 5.99
CA MET A 51 3.31 -2.99 5.78
C MET A 51 3.79 -3.12 4.32
N VAL A 52 2.93 -2.82 3.34
CA VAL A 52 3.23 -3.04 1.92
C VAL A 52 4.01 -1.87 1.29
N TYR A 53 3.59 -0.64 1.62
CA TYR A 53 4.05 0.59 0.99
C TYR A 53 4.72 1.58 1.95
N GLY A 54 4.48 1.48 3.25
CA GLY A 54 4.91 2.43 4.26
C GLY A 54 3.90 3.54 4.55
N PRO A 55 4.03 4.23 5.70
CA PRO A 55 3.02 5.18 6.19
C PRO A 55 2.99 6.52 5.43
N LYS A 56 3.98 6.78 4.57
CA LYS A 56 4.05 7.99 3.73
C LYS A 56 3.49 7.80 2.32
N HIS A 57 3.07 6.59 1.96
CA HIS A 57 2.57 6.30 0.62
C HIS A 57 1.23 6.98 0.36
N THR A 58 0.96 7.37 -0.89
CA THR A 58 -0.29 8.04 -1.28
C THR A 58 -1.52 7.25 -0.87
N HIS A 59 -1.52 5.92 -1.07
CA HIS A 59 -2.60 5.04 -0.61
C HIS A 59 -2.86 5.11 0.90
N TYR A 60 -1.81 5.27 1.72
CA TYR A 60 -1.97 5.39 3.17
C TYR A 60 -2.67 6.70 3.52
N THR A 61 -2.14 7.81 3.02
CA THR A 61 -2.66 9.16 3.26
C THR A 61 -4.09 9.30 2.74
N GLU A 62 -4.37 8.79 1.55
CA GLU A 62 -5.70 8.85 0.94
C GLU A 62 -6.71 8.02 1.74
N PHE A 63 -6.34 6.80 2.13
CA PHE A 63 -7.23 5.96 2.94
C PHE A 63 -7.48 6.56 4.33
N ASP A 64 -6.44 7.05 5.00
CA ASP A 64 -6.56 7.69 6.32
C ASP A 64 -7.47 8.93 6.28
N ASN A 65 -7.41 9.69 5.19
CA ASN A 65 -8.23 10.88 4.99
C ASN A 65 -9.67 10.57 4.60
N SER A 66 -9.88 9.62 3.70
CA SER A 66 -11.19 9.34 3.10
C SER A 66 -12.08 8.44 3.96
N VAL A 67 -11.49 7.60 4.84
CA VAL A 67 -12.26 6.63 5.63
C VAL A 67 -12.47 7.11 7.07
N LYS A 68 -13.06 8.31 7.24
CA LYS A 68 -13.36 8.94 8.55
C LYS A 68 -14.85 8.88 8.89
N GLY A 69 -15.19 8.96 10.18
CA GLY A 69 -16.57 8.94 10.65
C GLY A 69 -17.22 7.56 10.51
N ASP A 70 -18.53 7.52 10.30
CA ASP A 70 -19.38 6.33 10.14
C ASP A 70 -20.36 6.48 8.96
N SER A 71 -19.93 7.23 7.95
CA SER A 71 -20.71 7.39 6.72
C SER A 71 -20.52 6.20 5.78
N PRO A 72 -21.57 5.78 5.05
CA PRO A 72 -21.46 4.78 3.99
C PRO A 72 -20.47 5.19 2.88
N SER A 73 -20.31 6.49 2.62
CA SER A 73 -19.33 7.00 1.65
C SER A 73 -17.89 6.70 2.07
N ALA A 74 -17.58 6.77 3.38
CA ALA A 74 -16.25 6.41 3.90
C ALA A 74 -15.90 4.94 3.60
N ALA A 75 -16.83 4.01 3.83
CA ALA A 75 -16.59 2.59 3.53
C ALA A 75 -16.50 2.31 2.01
N LYS A 76 -17.27 3.02 1.17
CA LYS A 76 -17.15 2.94 -0.29
C LYS A 76 -15.78 3.42 -0.77
N ALA A 77 -15.31 4.56 -0.26
CA ALA A 77 -13.99 5.10 -0.57
C ALA A 77 -12.90 4.10 -0.18
N GLY A 78 -12.99 3.51 1.01
CA GLY A 78 -12.04 2.49 1.46
C GLY A 78 -11.97 1.27 0.54
N ASN A 79 -13.12 0.78 0.06
CA ASN A 79 -13.14 -0.33 -0.91
C ASN A 79 -12.54 0.07 -2.26
N ALA A 80 -12.85 1.25 -2.79
CA ALA A 80 -12.30 1.71 -4.06
C ALA A 80 -10.76 1.85 -4.01
N ILE A 81 -10.21 2.34 -2.90
CA ILE A 81 -8.76 2.42 -2.70
C ILE A 81 -8.15 1.02 -2.62
N LEU A 82 -8.79 0.07 -1.92
CA LEU A 82 -8.35 -1.32 -1.87
C LEU A 82 -8.41 -2.02 -3.23
N GLU A 83 -9.41 -1.73 -4.06
CA GLU A 83 -9.50 -2.24 -5.43
C GLU A 83 -8.31 -1.74 -6.28
N ALA A 84 -7.97 -0.44 -6.19
CA ALA A 84 -6.80 0.11 -6.86
C ALA A 84 -5.50 -0.57 -6.40
N ILE A 85 -5.32 -0.76 -5.09
CA ILE A 85 -4.16 -1.49 -4.53
C ILE A 85 -4.11 -2.93 -5.04
N ARG A 86 -5.26 -3.61 -5.09
CA ARG A 86 -5.35 -4.98 -5.59
C ARG A 86 -4.87 -5.07 -7.03
N ASP A 87 -5.32 -4.15 -7.88
CA ASP A 87 -5.00 -4.13 -9.30
C ASP A 87 -3.52 -3.78 -9.53
N GLU A 88 -2.94 -2.87 -8.75
CA GLU A 88 -1.50 -2.58 -8.79
C GLU A 88 -0.64 -3.80 -8.42
N ILE A 89 -1.04 -4.51 -7.36
CA ILE A 89 -0.34 -5.71 -6.90
C ILE A 89 -0.46 -6.81 -7.96
N ALA A 90 -1.67 -7.09 -8.45
CA ALA A 90 -1.93 -8.10 -9.47
C ALA A 90 -1.25 -7.78 -10.82
N GLY A 91 -1.16 -6.49 -11.17
CA GLY A 91 -0.45 -6.01 -12.36
C GLY A 91 1.08 -5.99 -12.22
N GLY A 92 1.62 -6.36 -11.05
CA GLY A 92 3.06 -6.44 -10.80
C GLY A 92 3.77 -5.09 -10.67
N TRP A 93 3.04 -3.97 -10.66
CA TRP A 93 3.61 -2.62 -10.63
C TRP A 93 4.43 -2.36 -9.37
N LEU A 94 3.95 -2.83 -8.22
CA LEU A 94 4.65 -2.70 -6.95
C LEU A 94 6.06 -3.34 -6.99
N PHE A 95 6.17 -4.48 -7.68
CA PHE A 95 7.42 -5.24 -7.76
C PHE A 95 8.34 -4.70 -8.85
N SER A 96 7.81 -4.21 -9.96
CA SER A 96 8.62 -3.60 -11.01
C SER A 96 9.29 -2.31 -10.51
N VAL A 97 8.55 -1.46 -9.77
CA VAL A 97 9.11 -0.23 -9.19
C VAL A 97 10.17 -0.54 -8.14
N LYS A 98 9.91 -1.47 -7.20
CA LYS A 98 10.92 -1.88 -6.20
C LYS A 98 12.16 -2.50 -6.86
N GLY A 99 11.98 -3.27 -7.94
CA GLY A 99 13.08 -3.84 -8.73
C GLY A 99 13.95 -2.76 -9.37
N LEU A 100 13.34 -1.76 -10.01
CA LEU A 100 14.07 -0.64 -10.63
C LEU A 100 14.91 0.14 -9.61
N VAL A 101 14.32 0.51 -8.46
CA VAL A 101 15.04 1.22 -7.40
C VAL A 101 16.23 0.41 -6.88
N THR A 102 16.04 -0.91 -6.69
CA THR A 102 17.12 -1.78 -6.21
C THR A 102 18.24 -1.89 -7.25
N ALA A 103 17.90 -1.96 -8.53
CA ALA A 103 18.86 -2.02 -9.63
C ALA A 103 19.68 -0.71 -9.74
N GLU A 104 19.05 0.45 -9.55
CA GLU A 104 19.71 1.76 -9.54
C GLU A 104 20.74 1.86 -8.42
N ILE A 105 20.35 1.55 -7.18
CA ILE A 105 21.27 1.56 -6.03
C ILE A 105 22.42 0.55 -6.22
N PHE A 106 22.13 -0.63 -6.78
CA PHE A 106 23.16 -1.62 -7.05
C PHE A 106 24.14 -1.17 -8.14
N ALA A 107 23.65 -0.48 -9.17
CA ALA A 107 24.50 0.13 -10.19
C ALA A 107 25.40 1.22 -9.57
N ASP A 108 24.86 2.08 -8.71
CA ASP A 108 25.66 3.09 -7.98
C ASP A 108 26.76 2.45 -7.13
N PHE A 109 26.46 1.33 -6.46
CA PHE A 109 27.47 0.58 -5.70
C PHE A 109 28.56 -0.02 -6.59
N LEU A 110 28.21 -0.54 -7.76
CA LEU A 110 29.19 -1.05 -8.73
C LEU A 110 30.07 0.09 -9.26
N GLU A 111 29.49 1.24 -9.61
CA GLU A 111 30.25 2.41 -10.07
C GLU A 111 31.21 2.92 -8.99
N MET A 112 30.77 2.98 -7.72
CA MET A 112 31.65 3.32 -6.60
C MET A 112 32.77 2.30 -6.38
N ALA A 113 32.48 1.01 -6.54
CA ALA A 113 33.49 -0.05 -6.43
C ALA A 113 34.53 0.02 -7.55
N GLU A 114 34.11 0.27 -8.79
CA GLU A 114 34.99 0.50 -9.94
C GLU A 114 35.84 1.76 -9.74
N TYR A 115 35.24 2.84 -9.24
CA TYR A 115 35.97 4.06 -8.90
C TYR A 115 37.06 3.82 -7.86
N LEU A 116 36.74 3.16 -6.75
CA LEU A 116 37.74 2.82 -5.71
C LEU A 116 38.84 1.91 -6.24
N LEU A 117 38.50 0.89 -7.04
CA LEU A 117 39.48 0.01 -7.68
C LEU A 117 40.41 0.79 -8.63
N SER A 118 39.88 1.80 -9.32
CA SER A 118 40.67 2.68 -10.21
C SER A 118 41.60 3.64 -9.46
N GLN A 119 41.29 3.98 -8.19
CA GLN A 119 42.11 4.82 -7.34
C GLN A 119 43.22 4.04 -6.61
N ASP A 120 42.97 2.76 -6.27
CA ASP A 120 43.93 1.87 -5.60
C ASP A 120 44.95 1.22 -6.57
N TYR A 121 44.80 1.45 -7.89
CA TYR A 121 45.74 1.06 -8.95
C TYR A 121 46.50 2.25 -9.56
N LYS A 122 46.87 3.22 -8.73
CA LYS A 122 47.85 4.25 -9.08
C LYS A 122 49.02 4.25 -8.12
N ASP A 123 49.65 3.10 -7.90
CA ASP A 123 51.06 3.13 -7.50
C ASP A 123 51.90 3.29 -8.78
N PRO A 124 52.61 4.43 -8.94
CA PRO A 124 53.53 4.68 -10.03
C PRO A 124 54.75 3.77 -9.86
N ALA A 125 54.65 2.52 -10.33
CA ALA A 125 55.81 1.69 -10.54
C ALA A 125 56.42 2.02 -11.91
N THR A 126 57.59 2.68 -11.83
CA THR A 126 58.69 2.81 -12.81
C THR A 126 58.52 3.75 -14.01
#